data_AF-A0A1F8FUB0-F1
#
_entry.id   AF-A0A1F8FUB0-F1
#
_cell.length_a   1.000
_cell.length_b   1.000
_cell.length_c   1.000
_cell.angle_alpha   90.00
_cell.angle_beta   90.00
_cell.angle_gamma   90.00
#
_symmetry.space_group_name_H-M   'P 1'
#
loop_
_entity.id
_entity.type
_entity.pdbx_description
1 polymer ?
#
loop_
_entity_poly.entity_id
_entity_poly.type
_entity_poly.pdbx_seq_one_letter_code
_entity_poly.pdbx_strand_id
1 'polypeptide(L)'
;MKAILKRPSTVELGELFKRKVALLKRGVNIDTVRDARQLLKEMEDFRTEYPEHAGSLMNWEVELLDGFPGIEEQQRDRALTV
;
A
#
# COMPACT_ATOMS: atom_id res chain seq x y z
N MET A 1 2.06 29.18 -5.61
CA MET A 1 1.97 28.03 -4.70
C MET A 1 3.28 27.24 -4.83
N LYS A 2 4.14 27.25 -3.80
CA LYS A 2 5.33 26.38 -3.78
C LYS A 2 4.85 24.98 -3.44
N ALA A 3 4.72 24.12 -4.46
CA ALA A 3 4.75 22.69 -4.20
C ALA A 3 6.14 22.40 -3.63
N ILE A 4 6.23 22.29 -2.30
CA ILE A 4 7.37 21.65 -1.67
C ILE A 4 7.20 20.19 -2.08
N LEU A 5 7.78 19.80 -3.22
CA LEU A 5 8.06 18.39 -3.48
C LEU A 5 9.02 17.99 -2.35
N LYS A 6 8.45 17.55 -1.22
CA LYS A 6 9.17 16.71 -0.28
C LYS A 6 9.64 15.56 -1.14
N ARG A 7 10.94 15.37 -1.32
CA ARG A 7 11.40 14.15 -1.99
C ARG A 7 11.10 13.00 -1.02
N PRO A 8 10.66 11.84 -1.52
CA PRO A 8 10.44 10.72 -0.64
C PRO A 8 11.79 10.38 -0.04
N SER A 9 11.87 10.24 1.29
CA SER A 9 13.08 9.67 1.85
C SER A 9 13.12 8.20 1.42
N THR A 10 14.27 7.71 0.96
CA THR A 10 14.50 6.27 0.76
C THR A 10 14.19 5.46 2.01
N VAL A 11 14.17 6.12 3.17
CA VAL A 11 13.71 5.62 4.46
C VAL A 11 12.22 5.27 4.43
N GLU A 12 11.34 6.17 3.98
CA GLU A 12 9.88 5.93 3.92
C GLU A 12 9.52 4.76 2.99
N LEU A 13 10.12 4.71 1.79
CA LEU A 13 9.94 3.58 0.89
C LEU A 13 10.43 2.25 1.51
N GLY A 14 11.54 2.31 2.24
CA GLY A 14 12.08 1.18 3.00
C GLY A 14 11.16 0.71 4.13
N GLU A 15 10.48 1.62 4.82
CA GLU A 15 9.51 1.27 5.86
C GLU A 15 8.25 0.62 5.28
N LEU A 16 7.72 1.12 4.16
CA LEU A 16 6.61 0.47 3.44
C LEU A 16 6.98 -0.96 3.04
N PHE A 17 8.19 -1.16 2.52
CA PHE A 17 8.69 -2.49 2.16
C PHE A 17 8.80 -3.42 3.37
N LYS A 18 9.38 -2.95 4.48
CA LYS A 18 9.51 -3.76 5.71
C LYS A 18 8.15 -4.19 6.25
N ARG A 19 7.17 -3.28 6.27
CA ARG A 19 5.81 -3.55 6.72
C ARG A 19 5.12 -4.59 5.83
N LYS A 20 5.26 -4.47 4.51
CA LYS A 20 4.76 -5.46 3.54
C LYS A 20 5.31 -6.85 3.85
N VAL A 21 6.63 -6.98 3.97
CA VAL A 21 7.29 -8.26 4.27
C VAL A 21 6.85 -8.81 5.63
N ALA A 22 6.71 -7.96 6.64
CA ALA A 22 6.26 -8.38 7.97
C ALA A 22 4.83 -8.93 7.96
N LEU A 23 3.93 -8.30 7.20
CA LEU A 23 2.55 -8.78 7.03
C LEU A 23 2.52 -10.13 6.33
N LEU A 24 3.19 -10.27 5.19
CA LEU A 24 3.24 -11.54 4.45
C LEU A 24 3.81 -12.69 5.29
N LYS A 25 4.78 -12.41 6.18
CA LYS A 25 5.34 -13.41 7.11
C LYS A 25 4.38 -13.80 8.24
N ARG A 26 3.51 -12.90 8.69
CA ARG A 26 2.57 -13.15 9.79
C ARG A 26 1.38 -14.04 9.36
N GLY A 27 1.13 -14.15 8.06
CA GLY A 27 0.00 -14.91 7.52
C GLY A 27 -1.34 -14.20 7.72
N VAL A 28 -2.43 -14.82 7.24
CA VAL A 28 -3.76 -14.20 7.16
C VAL A 28 -4.52 -14.33 8.48
N ASN A 29 -4.84 -13.20 9.09
CA ASN A 29 -5.78 -13.04 10.20
C ASN A 29 -6.45 -11.65 10.15
N ILE A 30 -7.49 -11.44 10.97
CA ILE A 30 -8.30 -10.21 10.94
C ILE A 30 -7.44 -8.93 11.14
N ASP A 31 -6.49 -8.95 12.07
CA ASP A 31 -5.62 -7.79 12.31
C ASP A 31 -4.69 -7.52 11.13
N THR A 32 -4.06 -8.57 10.58
CA THR A 32 -3.17 -8.45 9.42
C THR A 32 -3.90 -8.03 8.15
N VAL A 33 -5.18 -8.41 7.98
CA VAL A 33 -6.03 -7.94 6.87
C VAL A 33 -6.31 -6.44 6.99
N ARG A 34 -6.61 -5.96 8.21
CA ARG A 34 -6.77 -4.51 8.46
C ARG A 34 -5.47 -3.76 8.20
N ASP A 35 -4.34 -4.28 8.69
CA ASP A 35 -3.04 -3.65 8.53
C ASP A 35 -2.57 -3.65 7.06
N ALA A 36 -2.85 -4.71 6.31
CA ALA A 36 -2.60 -4.80 4.88
C ALA A 36 -3.46 -3.81 4.08
N ARG A 37 -4.75 -3.64 4.42
CA ARG A 37 -5.61 -2.58 3.84
C ARG A 37 -5.03 -1.19 4.05
N GLN A 38 -4.61 -0.90 5.29
CA GLN A 38 -4.01 0.38 5.63
C GLN A 38 -2.70 0.61 4.86
N LEU A 39 -1.87 -0.44 4.72
CA LEU A 39 -0.63 -0.37 3.97
C LEU A 39 -0.86 -0.13 2.47
N LEU A 40 -1.84 -0.78 1.85
CA LEU A 40 -2.19 -0.54 0.44
C LEU A 40 -2.58 0.91 0.19
N LYS A 41 -3.36 1.51 1.09
CA LYS A 41 -3.72 2.92 0.99
C LYS A 41 -2.49 3.83 1.09
N GLU A 42 -1.58 3.54 2.02
CA GLU A 42 -0.33 4.31 2.14
C GLU A 42 0.55 4.17 0.89
N MET A 43 0.60 2.99 0.26
CA MET A 43 1.30 2.79 -1.01
C MET A 43 0.64 3.57 -2.15
N GLU A 44 -0.70 3.66 -2.18
CA GLU A 44 -1.46 4.45 -3.14
C GLU A 44 -1.24 5.96 -2.99
N ASP A 45 -1.26 6.46 -1.75
CA ASP A 45 -0.97 7.86 -1.47
C ASP A 45 0.49 8.16 -1.87
N PHE A 46 1.42 7.28 -1.51
CA PHE A 46 2.85 7.43 -1.82
C PHE A 46 3.13 7.39 -3.32
N ARG A 47 2.52 6.51 -4.11
CA ARG A 47 2.71 6.49 -5.58
C ARG A 47 2.13 7.75 -6.25
N THR A 48 1.11 8.37 -5.65
CA THR A 48 0.51 9.61 -6.15
C THR A 48 1.45 10.79 -5.91
N GLU A 49 2.12 10.82 -4.76
CA GLU A 49 3.14 11.81 -4.43
C GLU A 49 4.47 11.57 -5.19
N TYR A 50 4.81 10.30 -5.45
CA TYR A 50 6.10 9.83 -5.98
C TYR A 50 5.95 8.83 -7.12
N PRO A 51 5.55 9.31 -8.32
CA PRO A 51 5.28 8.44 -9.46
C PRO A 51 6.50 7.65 -9.95
N GLU A 52 7.73 8.09 -9.65
CA GLU A 52 8.96 7.35 -9.97
C GLU A 52 9.06 5.98 -9.26
N HIS A 53 8.32 5.81 -8.15
CA HIS A 53 8.26 4.57 -7.39
C HIS A 53 7.02 3.73 -7.69
N ALA A 54 6.11 4.22 -8.55
CA ALA A 54 4.82 3.59 -8.82
C ALA A 54 4.97 2.13 -9.29
N GLY A 55 5.94 1.83 -10.15
CA GLY A 55 6.17 0.46 -10.63
C GLY A 55 6.52 -0.53 -9.51
N SER A 56 7.37 -0.12 -8.57
CA SER A 56 7.71 -0.95 -7.41
C SER A 56 6.52 -1.13 -6.47
N LEU A 57 5.78 -0.04 -6.21
CA LEU A 57 4.63 -0.05 -5.31
C LEU A 57 3.49 -0.89 -5.86
N MET A 58 3.17 -0.77 -7.15
CA MET A 58 2.13 -1.60 -7.79
C MET A 58 2.45 -3.10 -7.69
N ASN A 59 3.71 -3.50 -7.87
CA ASN A 59 4.10 -4.89 -7.68
C ASN A 59 3.89 -5.34 -6.22
N TRP A 60 4.20 -4.48 -5.25
CA TRP A 60 4.00 -4.80 -3.84
C TRP A 60 2.54 -4.85 -3.44
N GLU A 61 1.70 -3.99 -4.03
CA GLU A 61 0.26 -4.02 -3.85
C GLU A 61 -0.31 -5.36 -4.32
N VAL A 62 0.06 -5.83 -5.51
CA VAL A 62 -0.37 -7.13 -6.04
C VAL A 62 0.05 -8.27 -5.11
N GLU A 63 1.31 -8.29 -4.66
CA GLU A 63 1.78 -9.32 -3.71
C GLU A 63 1.00 -9.30 -2.38
N LEU A 64 0.58 -8.13 -1.90
CA LEU A 64 -0.28 -8.03 -0.71
C LEU A 64 -1.69 -8.52 -0.98
N LEU A 65 -2.26 -8.22 -2.14
CA LEU A 65 -3.60 -8.71 -2.51
C LEU A 65 -3.60 -10.24 -2.65
N ASP A 66 -2.59 -10.82 -3.28
CA ASP A 66 -2.42 -12.27 -3.40
C ASP A 66 -2.22 -12.94 -2.03
N GLY A 67 -1.46 -12.29 -1.13
CA GLY A 67 -1.20 -12.80 0.21
C GLY A 67 -2.37 -12.69 1.17
N PHE A 68 -3.35 -11.83 0.88
CA PHE A 68 -4.48 -11.52 1.77
C PHE A 68 -5.83 -11.52 1.02
N PRO A 69 -6.37 -12.71 0.70
CA PRO A 69 -7.67 -12.84 0.06
C PRO A 69 -8.77 -12.22 0.94
N GLY A 70 -9.62 -11.36 0.34
CA GLY A 70 -10.67 -10.62 1.04
C GLY A 70 -10.37 -9.13 1.28
N ILE A 71 -9.20 -8.63 0.84
CA ILE A 71 -8.93 -7.19 0.81
C ILE A 71 -9.63 -6.49 -0.36
N GLU A 72 -9.73 -7.15 -1.52
CA GLU A 72 -10.30 -6.58 -2.75
C GLU A 72 -11.79 -6.20 -2.64
N GLU A 73 -12.52 -6.87 -1.75
CA GLU A 73 -13.97 -6.74 -1.65
C GLU A 73 -14.42 -5.33 -1.20
N GLN A 74 -13.57 -4.56 -0.52
CA GLN A 74 -13.90 -3.21 -0.07
C GLN A 74 -13.42 -2.06 -0.98
N GLN A 75 -12.55 -2.34 -1.95
CA GLN A 75 -12.13 -1.34 -2.95
C GLN A 75 -13.27 -1.06 -3.95
N ARG A 76 -14.12 -2.07 -4.26
CA ARG A 76 -15.28 -1.91 -5.14
C ARG A 76 -16.41 -1.07 -4.54
N ASP A 77 -16.62 -1.11 -3.22
CA ASP A 77 -17.66 -0.32 -2.55
C ASP A 77 -17.36 1.20 -2.57
N ARG A 78 -16.08 1.59 -2.58
CA ARG A 78 -15.70 3.01 -2.72
C ARG A 78 -15.89 3.56 -4.14
N ALA A 79 -15.80 2.71 -5.17
CA ALA A 79 -15.98 3.12 -6.56
C ALA A 79 -17.46 3.30 -6.95
N LEU A 80 -18.40 2.80 -6.13
CA LEU A 80 -19.85 2.86 -6.39
C LEU A 80 -20.58 3.96 -5.59
N THR A 81 -19.85 4.76 -4.80
CA THR A 81 -20.40 5.87 -4.00
C THR A 81 -19.93 7.24 -4.52
N VAL A 82 -19.93 7.43 -5.85
CA VAL A 82 -19.76 8.76 -6.49
C VAL A 82 -20.77 8.90 -7.62
#